data_AF-A0A9E2RDR5-F1
#
_entry.id   AF-A0A9E2RDR5-F1
#
_cell.length_a   1.000
_cell.length_b   1.000
_cell.length_c   1.000
_cell.angle_alpha   90.00
_cell.angle_beta   90.00
_cell.angle_gamma   90.00
#
_symmetry.space_group_name_H-M   'P 1'
#
loop_
_entity.id
_entity.type
_entity.pdbx_description
1 polymer ?
#
loop_
_entity_poly.entity_id
_entity_poly.type
_entity_poly.pdbx_seq_one_letter_code
_entity_poly.pdbx_strand_id
1 'polypeptide(L)'
;MQGELSPSQQSIHRQLVEQLEEHAALCGELDAISQRQGQIVAHGEAPAILAVLAERERVIEDLSRCNARIEPLRRVWDSVAGTASKEQRDDVSGRIDALAGLIGAISERDAADRSALEQRRDAVVAELHALNAQKQATGSYGRVESSDARTSKGVTA
;
A
#
# COMPACT_ATOMS: atom_id res chain seq x y z
N MET A 1 14.01 47.47 0.64
CA MET A 1 15.37 46.93 0.89
C MET A 1 15.28 45.42 0.77
N GLN A 2 15.75 44.87 -0.35
CA GLN A 2 15.88 43.43 -0.52
C GLN A 2 17.14 43.03 0.23
N GLY A 3 16.97 42.40 1.39
CA GLY A 3 18.10 41.86 2.16
C GLY A 3 18.67 40.67 1.40
N GLU A 4 19.79 40.89 0.70
CA GLU A 4 20.59 39.79 0.18
C GLU A 4 21.06 38.93 1.35
N LEU A 5 20.79 37.63 1.24
CA LEU A 5 20.98 36.66 2.31
C LEU A 5 22.46 36.34 2.53
N SER A 6 22.75 35.85 3.73
CA SER A 6 24.02 35.18 3.99
C SER A 6 24.14 33.91 3.11
N PRO A 7 25.31 33.61 2.53
CA PRO A 7 25.55 32.40 1.72
C PRO A 7 25.12 31.09 2.38
N SER A 8 25.15 31.02 3.72
CA SER A 8 24.71 29.85 4.49
C SER A 8 23.20 29.59 4.37
N GLN A 9 22.37 30.64 4.37
CA GLN A 9 20.92 30.53 4.29
C GLN A 9 20.45 30.07 2.90
N GLN A 10 21.11 30.58 1.85
CA GLN A 10 20.86 30.13 0.47
C GLN A 10 21.22 28.65 0.28
N SER A 11 22.24 28.16 0.98
CA SER A 11 22.62 26.75 0.94
C SER A 11 21.57 25.85 1.61
N ILE A 12 21.07 26.25 2.79
CA ILE A 12 20.04 25.49 3.53
C ILE A 12 18.73 25.41 2.74
N HIS A 13 18.26 26.55 2.21
CA HIS A 13 17.06 26.59 1.38
C HIS A 13 17.14 25.60 0.22
N ARG A 14 18.25 25.65 -0.53
CA ARG A 14 18.49 24.78 -1.69
C ARG A 14 18.50 23.31 -1.30
N GLN A 15 19.24 22.94 -0.25
CA GLN A 15 19.29 21.56 0.23
C GLN A 15 17.91 21.06 0.67
N LEU A 16 17.13 21.89 1.35
CA LEU A 16 15.77 21.52 1.75
C LEU A 16 14.87 21.32 0.54
N VAL A 17 14.92 22.22 -0.45
CA VAL A 17 14.16 22.10 -1.69
C VAL A 17 14.53 20.82 -2.45
N GLU A 18 15.82 20.54 -2.62
CA GLU A 18 16.30 19.30 -3.27
C GLU A 18 15.78 18.05 -2.57
N GLN A 19 15.76 18.04 -1.23
CA GLN A 19 15.23 16.90 -0.47
C GLN A 19 13.70 16.79 -0.57
N LEU A 20 12.97 17.90 -0.61
CA LEU A 20 11.52 17.91 -0.82
C LEU A 20 11.15 17.41 -2.23
N GLU A 21 11.96 17.73 -3.25
CA GLU A 21 11.80 17.22 -4.61
C GLU A 21 12.04 15.72 -4.71
N GLU A 22 13.11 15.22 -4.06
CA GLU A 22 13.40 13.80 -3.97
C GLU A 22 12.24 13.05 -3.28
N HIS A 23 11.70 13.61 -2.19
CA HIS A 23 10.55 13.02 -1.48
C HIS A 23 9.29 13.02 -2.34
N ALA A 24 9.03 14.08 -3.11
CA ALA A 24 7.90 14.14 -4.03
C ALA A 24 8.02 13.11 -5.16
N ALA A 25 9.22 12.92 -5.71
CA ALA A 25 9.49 11.91 -6.73
C ALA A 25 9.23 10.48 -6.21
N LEU A 26 9.71 10.17 -5.00
CA LEU A 26 9.47 8.87 -4.36
C LEU A 26 7.98 8.64 -4.05
N CYS A 27 7.25 9.66 -3.62
CA CYS A 27 5.80 9.56 -3.47
C CYS A 27 5.11 9.33 -4.82
N GLY A 28 5.56 9.96 -5.90
CA GLY A 28 5.06 9.70 -7.25
C GLY A 28 5.33 8.26 -7.72
N GLU A 29 6.49 7.70 -7.39
CA GLU A 29 6.80 6.30 -7.65
C GLU A 29 5.87 5.35 -6.88
N LEU A 30 5.66 5.63 -5.59
CA LEU A 30 4.73 4.88 -4.74
C LEU A 30 3.30 4.91 -5.30
N ASP A 31 2.85 6.08 -5.76
CA ASP A 31 1.54 6.26 -6.38
C ASP A 31 1.37 5.38 -7.63
N ALA A 32 2.38 5.36 -8.50
CA ALA A 32 2.40 4.53 -9.71
C ALA A 32 2.39 3.03 -9.38
N ILE A 33 3.11 2.61 -8.33
CA ILE A 33 3.11 1.23 -7.84
C ILE A 33 1.71 0.86 -7.32
N SER A 34 1.07 1.71 -6.51
CA SER A 34 -0.29 1.44 -6.02
C SER A 34 -1.31 1.32 -7.16
N GLN A 35 -1.23 2.17 -8.20
CA GLN A 35 -2.08 2.02 -9.39
C GLN A 35 -1.87 0.68 -10.10
N ARG A 36 -0.61 0.23 -10.23
CA ARG A 36 -0.26 -1.06 -10.84
C ARG A 36 -0.74 -2.23 -9.97
N GLN A 37 -0.66 -2.09 -8.64
CA GLN A 37 -1.17 -3.07 -7.68
C GLN A 37 -2.67 -3.29 -7.88
N GLY A 38 -3.47 -2.22 -7.99
CA GLY A 38 -4.91 -2.35 -8.24
C GLY A 38 -5.25 -3.17 -9.48
N GLN A 39 -4.51 -2.99 -10.58
CA GLN A 39 -4.66 -3.78 -11.81
C GLN A 39 -4.27 -5.25 -11.62
N ILE A 40 -3.17 -5.51 -10.90
CA ILE A 40 -2.70 -6.87 -10.62
C ILE A 40 -3.64 -7.59 -9.65
N VAL A 41 -4.22 -6.91 -8.66
CA VAL A 41 -5.22 -7.51 -7.77
C VAL A 41 -6.49 -7.90 -8.53
N ALA A 42 -6.87 -7.12 -9.55
CA ALA A 42 -8.03 -7.44 -10.37
C ALA A 42 -7.85 -8.73 -11.19
N HIS A 43 -6.64 -9.01 -11.68
CA HIS A 43 -6.40 -10.01 -12.74
C HIS A 43 -5.32 -11.06 -12.44
N GLY A 44 -4.54 -10.92 -11.37
CA GLY A 44 -3.17 -11.44 -11.30
C GLY A 44 -2.97 -12.70 -10.46
N GLU A 45 -1.94 -13.43 -10.87
CA GLU A 45 -1.36 -14.59 -10.20
C GLU A 45 -0.49 -14.16 -9.01
N ALA A 46 -0.43 -14.98 -7.95
CA ALA A 46 0.29 -14.69 -6.71
C ALA A 46 1.74 -14.16 -6.87
N PRO A 47 2.56 -14.61 -7.85
CA PRO A 47 3.91 -14.08 -8.05
C PRO A 47 3.97 -12.60 -8.41
N ALA A 48 3.00 -12.10 -9.17
CA ALA A 48 2.96 -10.69 -9.58
C ALA A 48 2.67 -9.76 -8.39
N ILE A 49 1.84 -10.22 -7.45
CA ILE A 49 1.55 -9.48 -6.21
C ILE A 49 2.80 -9.36 -5.35
N LEU A 50 3.57 -10.45 -5.20
CA LEU A 50 4.81 -10.43 -4.40
C LEU A 50 5.87 -9.48 -4.97
N ALA A 51 6.01 -9.41 -6.30
CA ALA A 51 6.94 -8.49 -6.95
C ALA A 51 6.58 -7.02 -6.67
N VAL A 52 5.29 -6.68 -6.75
CA VAL A 52 4.79 -5.33 -6.44
C VAL A 52 5.03 -4.96 -4.99
N LEU A 53 4.82 -5.89 -4.05
CA LEU A 53 5.08 -5.65 -2.63
C LEU A 53 6.57 -5.39 -2.35
N ALA A 54 7.48 -6.09 -3.03
CA ALA A 54 8.92 -5.86 -2.90
C ALA A 54 9.35 -4.49 -3.46
N GLU A 55 8.81 -4.09 -4.61
CA GLU A 55 9.05 -2.77 -5.21
C GLU A 55 8.57 -1.66 -4.27
N ARG A 56 7.39 -1.86 -3.67
CA ARG A 56 6.79 -0.94 -2.69
C ARG A 56 7.63 -0.81 -1.43
N GLU A 57 8.12 -1.92 -0.87
CA GLU A 57 8.95 -1.90 0.34
C GLU A 57 10.23 -1.08 0.11
N ARG A 58 10.89 -1.26 -1.03
CA ARG A 58 12.07 -0.46 -1.40
C ARG A 58 11.75 1.04 -1.40
N VAL A 59 10.65 1.45 -2.01
CA VAL A 59 10.26 2.88 -2.07
C VAL A 59 9.95 3.42 -0.67
N ILE A 60 9.32 2.63 0.20
CA ILE A 60 9.04 3.01 1.60
C ILE A 60 10.35 3.18 2.39
N GLU A 61 11.32 2.29 2.20
CA GLU A 61 12.66 2.42 2.79
C GLU A 61 13.36 3.70 2.30
N ASP A 62 13.30 3.97 1.00
CA ASP A 62 13.89 5.17 0.38
C ASP A 62 13.23 6.46 0.91
N LEU A 63 11.90 6.47 1.04
CA LEU A 63 11.14 7.56 1.67
C LEU A 63 11.56 7.78 3.13
N SER A 64 11.73 6.69 3.88
CA SER A 64 12.16 6.75 5.29
C SER A 64 13.55 7.37 5.42
N ARG A 65 14.50 7.01 4.53
CA ARG A 65 15.83 7.61 4.48
C ARG A 65 15.79 9.08 4.04
N CYS A 66 14.91 9.44 3.11
CA CYS A 66 14.70 10.83 2.70
C CYS A 66 14.18 11.68 3.87
N ASN A 67 13.16 11.21 4.59
CA ASN A 67 12.62 11.90 5.76
C ASN A 67 13.66 12.10 6.87
N ALA A 68 14.52 11.11 7.11
CA ALA A 68 15.61 11.24 8.06
C ALA A 68 16.62 12.35 7.69
N ARG A 69 16.79 12.64 6.39
CA ARG A 69 17.62 13.75 5.88
C ARG A 69 16.91 15.10 5.94
N ILE A 70 15.59 15.14 5.75
CA ILE A 70 14.79 16.37 5.82
C ILE A 70 14.71 16.92 7.25
N GLU A 71 14.54 16.05 8.25
CA GLU A 71 14.33 16.46 9.65
C GLU A 71 15.39 17.46 10.19
N PRO A 72 16.72 17.23 10.04
CA PRO A 72 17.70 18.22 10.47
C PRO A 72 17.64 19.51 9.65
N LEU A 73 17.39 19.44 8.35
CA LEU A 73 17.25 20.63 7.49
C LEU A 73 16.05 21.48 7.87
N ARG A 74 14.92 20.84 8.23
CA ARG A 74 13.71 21.52 8.71
C ARG A 74 13.99 22.31 9.98
N ARG A 75 14.67 21.72 10.97
CA ARG A 75 15.00 22.40 12.23
C ARG A 75 15.89 23.64 12.00
N VAL A 76 16.87 23.50 11.12
CA VAL A 76 17.73 24.63 10.76
C VAL A 76 16.92 25.69 9.99
N TRP A 77 16.08 25.27 9.06
CA TRP A 77 15.19 26.16 8.31
C TRP A 77 14.28 26.97 9.25
N ASP A 78 13.63 26.34 10.23
CA ASP A 78 12.78 27.02 11.20
C ASP A 78 13.53 28.13 11.96
N SER A 79 14.82 27.91 12.26
CA SER A 79 15.65 28.92 12.93
C SER A 79 16.03 30.11 12.03
N VAL A 80 16.07 29.94 10.71
CA VAL A 80 16.47 30.99 9.75
C VAL A 80 15.31 31.59 8.96
N ALA A 81 14.14 30.92 8.95
CA ALA A 81 12.96 31.29 8.16
C ALA A 81 12.47 32.70 8.47
N GLY A 82 12.57 33.16 9.73
CA GLY A 82 12.21 34.53 10.12
C GLY A 82 13.03 35.62 9.41
N THR A 83 14.21 35.28 8.92
CA THR A 83 15.10 36.18 8.15
C THR A 83 15.14 35.84 6.66
N ALA A 84 14.51 34.73 6.25
CA ALA A 84 14.43 34.34 4.85
C ALA A 84 13.50 35.27 4.07
N SER A 85 13.75 35.37 2.77
CA SER A 85 12.87 36.13 1.88
C SER A 85 11.46 35.52 1.89
N LYS A 86 10.46 36.35 1.55
CA LYS A 86 9.08 35.86 1.41
C LYS A 86 9.00 34.76 0.34
N GLU A 87 9.66 34.96 -0.79
CA GLU A 87 9.69 34.01 -1.91
C GLU A 87 10.16 32.61 -1.50
N GLN A 88 11.24 32.52 -0.71
CA GLN A 88 11.75 31.23 -0.22
C GLN A 88 10.82 30.56 0.80
N ARG A 89 10.18 31.35 1.66
CA ARG A 89 9.18 30.82 2.59
C ARG A 89 7.98 30.27 1.84
N ASP A 90 7.51 31.00 0.84
CA ASP A 90 6.39 30.59 0.00
C ASP A 90 6.76 29.34 -0.83
N ASP A 91 7.99 29.25 -1.37
CA ASP A 91 8.50 28.07 -2.10
C ASP A 91 8.53 26.81 -1.21
N VAL A 92 9.17 26.89 -0.04
CA VAL A 92 9.23 25.77 0.90
C VAL A 92 7.83 25.37 1.39
N SER A 93 6.98 26.34 1.75
CA SER A 93 5.61 26.06 2.19
C SER A 93 4.78 25.39 1.11
N GLY A 94 4.82 25.91 -0.12
CA GLY A 94 4.07 25.36 -1.25
C GLY A 94 4.47 23.92 -1.57
N ARG A 95 5.76 23.59 -1.45
CA ARG A 95 6.28 22.23 -1.63
C ARG A 95 5.82 21.28 -0.52
N ILE A 96 5.83 21.74 0.73
CA ILE A 96 5.30 20.96 1.87
C ILE A 96 3.80 20.68 1.68
N ASP A 97 3.02 21.69 1.29
CA ASP A 97 1.58 21.55 1.07
C ASP A 97 1.28 20.58 -0.08
N ALA A 98 2.02 20.70 -1.19
CA ALA A 98 1.89 19.78 -2.33
C ALA A 98 2.23 18.34 -1.93
N LEU A 99 3.29 18.15 -1.13
CA LEU A 99 3.69 16.83 -0.65
C LEU A 99 2.65 16.23 0.30
N ALA A 100 2.08 17.04 1.21
CA ALA A 100 1.02 16.60 2.10
C ALA A 100 -0.23 16.15 1.32
N GLY A 101 -0.60 16.88 0.27
CA GLY A 101 -1.69 16.49 -0.64
C GLY A 101 -1.43 15.14 -1.33
N LEU A 102 -0.21 14.93 -1.84
CA LEU A 102 0.19 13.68 -2.49
C LEU A 102 0.15 12.48 -1.53
N ILE A 103 0.68 12.65 -0.32
CA ILE A 103 0.66 11.60 0.72
C ILE A 103 -0.78 11.25 1.13
N GLY A 104 -1.65 12.26 1.24
CA GLY A 104 -3.07 12.05 1.52
C GLY A 104 -3.75 11.18 0.45
N ALA A 105 -3.57 11.54 -0.82
CA ALA A 105 -4.13 10.80 -1.95
C ALA A 105 -3.63 9.34 -2.03
N ILE A 106 -2.34 9.11 -1.79
CA ILE A 106 -1.76 7.76 -1.75
C ILE A 106 -2.38 6.94 -0.61
N SER A 107 -2.49 7.54 0.58
CA SER A 107 -3.03 6.87 1.77
C SER A 107 -4.49 6.46 1.60
N GLU A 108 -5.31 7.32 0.99
CA GLU A 108 -6.70 7.01 0.66
C GLU A 108 -6.80 5.83 -0.32
N ARG A 109 -5.97 5.81 -1.36
CA ARG A 109 -5.96 4.71 -2.34
C ARG A 109 -5.52 3.39 -1.73
N ASP A 110 -4.45 3.41 -0.93
CA ASP A 110 -3.97 2.22 -0.25
C ASP A 110 -5.01 1.62 0.71
N ALA A 111 -5.81 2.47 1.35
CA ALA A 111 -6.92 2.02 2.18
C ALA A 111 -8.01 1.33 1.35
N ALA A 112 -8.34 1.89 0.18
CA ALA A 112 -9.28 1.29 -0.75
C ALA A 112 -8.78 -0.06 -1.31
N ASP A 113 -7.51 -0.13 -1.72
CA ASP A 113 -6.89 -1.35 -2.26
C ASP A 113 -6.83 -2.46 -1.19
N ARG A 114 -6.53 -2.11 0.06
CA ARG A 114 -6.57 -3.06 1.18
C ARG A 114 -7.97 -3.63 1.38
N SER A 115 -9.00 -2.78 1.34
CA SER A 115 -10.39 -3.24 1.46
C SER A 115 -10.79 -4.17 0.31
N ALA A 116 -10.39 -3.86 -0.93
CA ALA A 116 -10.66 -4.69 -2.09
C ALA A 116 -9.99 -6.07 -2.00
N LEU A 117 -8.74 -6.11 -1.52
CA LEU A 117 -8.01 -7.37 -1.27
C LEU A 117 -8.70 -8.24 -0.21
N GLU A 118 -9.15 -7.64 0.89
CA GLU A 118 -9.88 -8.35 1.95
C GLU A 118 -11.20 -8.94 1.44
N GLN A 119 -11.98 -8.16 0.69
CA GLN A 119 -13.23 -8.63 0.08
C GLN A 119 -12.99 -9.81 -0.87
N ARG A 120 -11.94 -9.76 -1.67
CA ARG A 120 -11.60 -10.83 -2.62
C ARG A 120 -11.14 -12.10 -1.89
N ARG A 121 -10.37 -11.97 -0.81
CA ARG A 121 -10.02 -13.09 0.06
C ARG A 121 -11.27 -13.77 0.60
N ASP A 122 -12.21 -12.99 1.13
CA ASP A 122 -13.43 -13.52 1.75
C ASP A 122 -14.33 -14.22 0.73
N ALA A 123 -14.42 -13.69 -0.49
CA ALA A 123 -15.13 -14.34 -1.60
C ALA A 123 -14.51 -15.71 -1.96
N VAL A 124 -13.19 -15.80 -2.08
CA VAL A 124 -12.48 -17.07 -2.36
C VAL A 124 -12.70 -18.09 -1.23
N VAL A 125 -12.66 -17.65 0.03
CA VAL A 125 -12.95 -18.51 1.18
C VAL A 125 -14.38 -19.05 1.11
N ALA A 126 -15.37 -18.20 0.78
CA ALA A 126 -16.76 -18.61 0.62
C ALA A 126 -16.94 -19.64 -0.52
N GLU A 127 -16.28 -19.43 -1.67
CA GLU A 127 -16.28 -20.38 -2.79
C GLU A 127 -15.69 -21.73 -2.40
N LEU A 128 -14.57 -21.75 -1.66
CA LEU A 128 -13.96 -22.98 -1.16
C LEU A 128 -14.89 -23.72 -0.19
N HIS A 129 -15.60 -23.01 0.68
CA HIS A 129 -16.60 -23.61 1.56
C HIS A 129 -17.77 -24.21 0.79
N ALA A 130 -18.28 -23.50 -0.22
CA ALA A 130 -19.36 -23.99 -1.09
C ALA A 130 -18.95 -25.26 -1.86
N LEU A 131 -17.75 -25.29 -2.43
CA LEU A 131 -17.20 -26.46 -3.11
C LEU A 131 -17.03 -27.66 -2.17
N ASN A 132 -16.57 -27.42 -0.94
CA ASN A 132 -16.46 -28.48 0.07
C ASN A 132 -17.83 -29.03 0.48
N ALA A 133 -18.84 -28.16 0.67
CA ALA A 133 -20.20 -28.58 0.98
C ALA A 133 -20.82 -29.41 -0.16
N GLN A 134 -20.60 -29.01 -1.42
CA GLN A 134 -21.07 -29.74 -2.60
C GLN A 134 -20.43 -31.14 -2.70
N LYS A 135 -19.11 -31.25 -2.46
CA LYS A 135 -18.41 -32.55 -2.41
C LYS A 135 -18.99 -33.47 -1.34
N GLN A 136 -19.26 -32.95 -0.14
CA GLN A 136 -19.88 -33.73 0.94
C GLN A 136 -21.29 -34.21 0.56
N ALA A 137 -22.11 -33.36 -0.05
CA ALA A 137 -23.46 -33.71 -0.49
C ALA A 137 -23.45 -34.83 -1.56
N THR A 138 -22.52 -34.81 -2.50
CA THR A 138 -22.38 -35.88 -3.51
C THR A 138 -21.91 -37.21 -2.93
N GLY A 139 -21.13 -37.19 -1.83
CA GLY A 139 -20.66 -38.40 -1.16
C GLY A 139 -21.75 -39.17 -0.40
N SER A 140 -22.81 -38.50 0.02
CA SER A 140 -23.91 -39.10 0.80
C SER A 140 -24.88 -39.95 -0.04
N TYR A 141 -25.03 -39.65 -1.34
CA TYR A 141 -25.93 -40.42 -2.21
C TYR A 141 -25.32 -41.74 -2.71
N GLY A 142 -23.99 -41.91 -2.67
CA GLY A 142 -23.33 -43.15 -3.10
C GLY A 142 -23.31 -44.29 -2.09
N ARG A 143 -23.78 -44.08 -0.84
CA ARG A 143 -23.65 -45.05 0.26
C ARG A 143 -24.96 -45.70 0.72
N VAL A 144 -26.08 -45.49 0.02
CA VAL A 144 -27.39 -46.02 0.44
C VAL A 144 -27.74 -47.36 -0.23
N GLU A 145 -27.00 -47.83 -1.25
CA GLU A 145 -27.43 -48.98 -2.07
C GLU A 145 -26.85 -50.37 -1.68
N SER A 146 -26.20 -50.53 -0.52
CA SER A 146 -25.54 -51.82 -0.16
C SER A 146 -25.92 -52.42 1.19
N SER A 147 -27.06 -52.04 1.78
CA SER A 147 -27.47 -52.53 3.11
C SER A 147 -28.86 -53.17 3.15
N ASP A 148 -29.25 -53.92 2.12
CA ASP A 148 -30.50 -54.71 2.17
C ASP A 148 -30.43 -56.07 1.48
N ALA A 149 -29.39 -56.85 1.80
CA ALA A 149 -29.26 -58.21 1.27
C ALA A 149 -28.54 -59.18 2.21
N ARG A 150 -28.89 -59.26 3.51
CA ARG A 150 -28.44 -60.39 4.35
C ARG A 150 -29.12 -60.61 5.71
N THR A 151 -30.46 -60.75 5.75
CA THR A 151 -31.08 -61.35 6.95
C THR A 151 -32.37 -62.11 6.63
N SER A 152 -32.25 -63.25 5.96
CA SER A 152 -33.31 -64.26 5.92
C SER A 152 -32.71 -65.66 5.79
N LYS A 153 -33.21 -66.56 6.65
CA LYS A 153 -32.87 -67.98 6.91
C LYS A 153 -31.99 -68.18 8.16
N GLY A 154 -32.42 -68.88 9.21
CA GLY A 154 -33.58 -69.75 9.33
C GLY A 154 -33.96 -70.06 10.78
N VAL A 155 -35.27 -70.23 10.95
CA VAL A 155 -36.00 -70.85 12.05
C VAL A 155 -36.08 -72.36 11.78
N THR A 156 -36.04 -73.16 12.86
CA THR A 156 -36.61 -74.51 13.16
C THR A 156 -35.56 -75.36 13.87
N ALA A 157 -35.67 -75.56 15.19
CA ALA A 157 -36.50 -76.56 15.90
C ALA A 157 -35.84 -77.94 15.91
#